data_AF-A0A1P8M029-F1
#
_entry.id   AF-A0A1P8M029-F1
#
_cell.length_a   1.000
_cell.length_b   1.000
_cell.length_c   1.000
_cell.angle_alpha   90.00
_cell.angle_beta   90.00
_cell.angle_gamma   90.00
#
_symmetry.space_group_name_H-M   'P 1'
#
loop_
_entity.id
_entity.type
_entity.pdbx_description
1 polymer ?
#
loop_
_entity_poly.entity_id
_entity_poly.type
_entity_poly.pdbx_seq_one_letter_code
_entity_poly.pdbx_strand_id
1 'polypeptide(L)'
;MLRRFCSFRCCSPVASSPYEGAGAATTATAATNGYARLDEAGIAQIKASKSARLDMTSGQLTKESVGLESGTSQAPDVLMRDGMMELIIEGPTGTVRAHTDRLRFNGMNNGPDFSQVTYFLTARSLEDFTALLRDGVDRYGIPGESAERWIESISSRPEDKGDFALEPGTSTGLDVIYDLRYDGTKDVQVIIVHVTRLTGSDPKLQQAQTRTVTHLFEDE
;
A
#
# COMPACT_ATOMS: atom_id res chain seq x y z
N MET A 1 71.92 -36.34 -37.05
CA MET A 1 71.35 -35.52 -38.15
C MET A 1 69.86 -35.34 -37.86
N LEU A 2 69.18 -34.23 -38.12
CA LEU A 2 69.52 -32.84 -38.41
C LEU A 2 68.16 -32.11 -38.27
N ARG A 3 68.20 -30.88 -37.76
CA ARG A 3 67.06 -29.95 -37.68
C ARG A 3 66.42 -29.72 -39.05
N ARG A 4 65.12 -29.37 -39.10
CA ARG A 4 64.57 -28.05 -39.53
C ARG A 4 63.19 -28.10 -40.22
N PHE A 5 62.33 -27.18 -39.75
CA PHE A 5 61.54 -26.16 -40.46
C PHE A 5 60.18 -26.43 -41.16
N CYS A 6 59.27 -25.51 -40.79
CA CYS A 6 58.25 -24.77 -41.57
C CYS A 6 56.91 -25.40 -41.98
N SER A 7 55.86 -24.96 -41.25
CA SER A 7 54.78 -24.05 -41.68
C SER A 7 54.34 -24.07 -43.15
N PHE A 8 53.05 -24.37 -43.40
CA PHE A 8 52.17 -23.58 -44.29
C PHE A 8 50.67 -23.88 -44.03
N ARG A 9 49.86 -22.82 -44.04
CA ARG A 9 48.38 -22.74 -43.95
C ARG A 9 47.65 -23.48 -45.09
N CYS A 10 46.44 -24.02 -44.85
CA CYS A 10 45.15 -23.42 -45.25
C CYS A 10 43.92 -24.37 -45.07
N CYS A 11 42.75 -23.73 -44.94
CA CYS A 11 41.36 -24.21 -45.04
C CYS A 11 40.63 -24.79 -43.80
N SER A 12 39.63 -24.00 -43.35
CA SER A 12 38.58 -24.26 -42.36
C SER A 12 37.59 -25.37 -42.75
N PRO A 13 36.76 -25.84 -41.80
CA PRO A 13 35.36 -25.41 -41.83
C PRO A 13 34.79 -24.95 -40.48
N VAL A 14 33.66 -24.24 -40.60
CA VAL A 14 32.79 -23.58 -39.63
C VAL A 14 32.18 -24.54 -38.60
N ALA A 15 32.03 -24.12 -37.34
CA ALA A 15 30.80 -24.32 -36.54
C ALA A 15 30.87 -23.68 -35.12
N SER A 16 29.97 -22.70 -34.93
CA SER A 16 29.20 -22.39 -33.70
C SER A 16 29.91 -22.15 -32.36
N SER A 17 29.90 -20.86 -31.98
CA SER A 17 30.01 -20.32 -30.63
C SER A 17 28.74 -20.61 -29.80
N PRO A 18 28.84 -20.87 -28.49
CA PRO A 18 27.83 -20.45 -27.53
C PRO A 18 28.39 -19.20 -26.82
N TYR A 19 28.08 -18.02 -27.37
CA TYR A 19 27.10 -17.09 -26.81
C TYR A 19 27.30 -16.81 -25.31
N GLU A 20 27.94 -15.67 -25.06
CA GLU A 20 27.80 -14.87 -23.85
C GLU A 20 26.34 -14.85 -23.40
N GLY A 21 26.08 -15.50 -22.28
CA GLY A 21 24.85 -15.42 -21.53
C GLY A 21 25.17 -15.05 -20.09
N ALA A 22 25.94 -14.00 -19.86
CA ALA A 22 25.96 -13.32 -18.57
C ALA A 22 24.65 -12.52 -18.43
N GLY A 23 23.54 -13.25 -18.39
CA GLY A 23 22.32 -12.74 -17.80
C GLY A 23 22.63 -12.54 -16.34
N ALA A 24 22.88 -11.30 -15.94
CA ALA A 24 22.67 -10.88 -14.58
C ALA A 24 21.17 -11.11 -14.30
N ALA A 25 20.84 -12.32 -13.85
CA ALA A 25 19.62 -12.55 -13.12
C ALA A 25 19.75 -11.68 -11.88
N THR A 26 19.16 -10.48 -11.94
CA THR A 26 18.98 -9.63 -10.77
C THR A 26 18.21 -10.45 -9.76
N THR A 27 18.94 -11.02 -8.82
CA THR A 27 18.42 -11.82 -7.71
C THR A 27 17.32 -11.02 -7.03
N ALA A 28 16.16 -11.68 -6.91
CA ALA A 28 14.99 -11.18 -6.20
C ALA A 28 15.42 -10.58 -4.86
N THR A 29 15.15 -9.29 -4.66
CA THR A 29 15.46 -8.63 -3.40
C THR A 29 14.14 -8.23 -2.74
N ALA A 30 13.39 -9.24 -2.27
CA ALA A 30 12.69 -9.02 -1.01
C ALA A 30 13.79 -8.66 0.00
N ALA A 31 13.53 -7.78 0.95
CA ALA A 31 14.47 -7.67 2.05
C ALA A 31 14.63 -9.10 2.65
N THR A 32 15.83 -9.46 3.11
CA THR A 32 16.19 -10.83 3.52
C THR A 32 15.26 -11.42 4.62
N ASN A 33 14.43 -10.56 5.20
CA ASN A 33 13.41 -10.79 6.21
C ASN A 33 11.97 -11.00 5.66
N GLY A 34 11.76 -10.99 4.34
CA GLY A 34 10.45 -11.22 3.71
C GLY A 34 9.53 -10.00 3.63
N TYR A 35 10.03 -8.81 3.99
CA TYR A 35 9.28 -7.55 3.86
C TYR A 35 9.53 -6.87 2.51
N ALA A 36 8.54 -6.09 2.09
CA ALA A 36 8.54 -5.35 0.84
C ALA A 36 9.51 -4.17 0.91
N ARG A 37 10.31 -4.03 -0.15
CA ARG A 37 11.13 -2.84 -0.39
C ARG A 37 10.36 -1.84 -1.25
N LEU A 38 10.61 -0.55 -1.04
CA LEU A 38 9.97 0.55 -1.76
C LEU A 38 10.93 1.30 -2.69
N ASP A 39 12.13 0.77 -2.90
CA ASP A 39 12.97 1.16 -4.04
C ASP A 39 12.40 0.63 -5.36
N GLU A 40 12.97 1.06 -6.48
CA GLU A 40 12.49 0.72 -7.83
C GLU A 40 12.38 -0.81 -8.04
N ALA A 41 13.37 -1.58 -7.55
CA ALA A 41 13.39 -3.03 -7.66
C ALA A 41 12.31 -3.68 -6.78
N GLY A 42 12.12 -3.19 -5.56
CA GLY A 42 11.08 -3.63 -4.64
C GLY A 42 9.68 -3.36 -5.16
N ILE A 43 9.43 -2.18 -5.74
CA ILE A 43 8.15 -1.86 -6.38
C ILE A 43 7.88 -2.79 -7.56
N ALA A 44 8.88 -3.07 -8.40
CA ALA A 44 8.74 -4.03 -9.49
C ALA A 44 8.39 -5.43 -8.97
N GLN A 45 8.97 -5.85 -7.85
CA GLN A 45 8.67 -7.13 -7.21
C GLN A 45 7.26 -7.18 -6.61
N ILE A 46 6.80 -6.13 -5.94
CA ILE A 46 5.42 -6.04 -5.43
C ILE A 46 4.44 -6.21 -6.60
N LYS A 47 4.69 -5.52 -7.72
CA LYS A 47 3.87 -5.63 -8.93
C LYS A 47 3.90 -7.03 -9.54
N ALA A 48 5.06 -7.67 -9.57
CA ALA A 48 5.21 -9.02 -10.13
C ALA A 48 4.56 -10.10 -9.25
N SER A 49 4.75 -10.01 -7.93
CA SER A 49 4.23 -10.98 -6.95
C SER A 49 2.79 -10.73 -6.55
N LYS A 50 2.24 -9.53 -6.81
CA LYS A 50 0.93 -9.07 -6.33
C LYS A 50 0.79 -9.17 -4.80
N SER A 51 1.87 -8.96 -4.08
CA SER A 51 1.91 -9.03 -2.62
C SER A 51 2.84 -7.98 -2.05
N ALA A 52 2.41 -7.31 -0.99
CA ALA A 52 3.20 -6.36 -0.21
C ALA A 52 3.07 -6.68 1.28
N ARG A 53 4.20 -6.95 1.94
CA ARG A 53 4.26 -7.14 3.40
C ARG A 53 5.08 -6.02 4.02
N LEU A 54 4.51 -5.30 4.97
CA LEU A 54 5.12 -4.16 5.64
C LEU A 54 5.31 -4.46 7.13
N ASP A 55 6.48 -4.12 7.65
CA ASP A 55 6.78 -4.23 9.09
C ASP A 55 6.49 -2.90 9.78
N MET A 56 5.46 -2.89 10.62
CA MET A 56 5.13 -1.80 11.53
C MET A 56 5.00 -2.31 12.97
N THR A 57 5.69 -3.42 13.31
CA THR A 57 5.60 -4.06 14.62
C THR A 57 6.14 -3.17 15.75
N SER A 58 7.03 -2.23 15.40
CA SER A 58 7.51 -1.17 16.30
C SER A 58 6.55 0.03 16.43
N GLY A 59 5.43 0.01 15.69
CA GLY A 59 4.51 1.12 15.53
C GLY A 59 4.96 2.15 14.48
N GLN A 60 6.12 1.96 13.84
CA GLN A 60 6.67 2.89 12.85
C GLN A 60 7.15 2.14 11.61
N LEU A 61 6.98 2.75 10.44
CA LEU A 61 7.56 2.28 9.17
C LEU A 61 8.71 3.20 8.78
N THR A 62 9.95 2.74 8.96
CA THR A 62 11.13 3.56 8.68
C THR A 62 11.51 3.48 7.20
N LYS A 63 12.05 4.56 6.63
CA LYS A 63 12.53 4.59 5.23
C LYS A 63 13.64 3.55 5.01
N GLU A 64 14.52 3.40 5.99
CA GLU A 64 15.60 2.41 5.94
C GLU A 64 15.06 0.98 5.90
N SER A 65 14.00 0.67 6.65
CA SER A 65 13.39 -0.68 6.65
C SER A 65 12.84 -1.11 5.30
N VAL A 66 12.47 -0.15 4.45
CA VAL A 66 11.98 -0.39 3.08
C VAL A 66 13.04 -0.11 2.01
N GLY A 67 14.30 0.10 2.39
CA GLY A 67 15.42 0.29 1.46
C GLY A 67 15.54 1.70 0.86
N LEU A 68 14.92 2.71 1.47
CA LEU A 68 15.05 4.11 1.08
C LEU A 68 16.02 4.86 1.98
N GLU A 69 16.72 5.85 1.41
CA GLU A 69 17.60 6.72 2.19
C GLU A 69 16.80 7.59 3.16
N SER A 70 17.28 7.67 4.41
CA SER A 70 16.75 8.58 5.42
C SER A 70 16.77 10.02 4.90
N GLY A 71 15.62 10.70 4.97
CA GLY A 71 15.49 12.08 4.48
C GLY A 71 15.14 12.24 2.99
N THR A 72 14.96 11.15 2.22
CA THR A 72 14.42 11.28 0.85
C THR A 72 12.98 11.84 0.88
N SER A 73 12.68 12.78 -0.02
CA SER A 73 11.31 13.30 -0.23
C SER A 73 10.46 12.39 -1.11
N GLN A 74 11.02 11.27 -1.57
CA GLN A 74 10.28 10.28 -2.34
C GLN A 74 9.17 9.68 -1.47
N ALA A 75 7.94 9.86 -1.95
CA ALA A 75 6.73 9.23 -1.44
C ALA A 75 6.30 8.17 -2.45
N PRO A 76 6.70 6.89 -2.28
CA PRO A 76 6.36 5.83 -3.20
C PRO A 76 4.85 5.69 -3.39
N ASP A 77 4.43 5.53 -4.64
CA ASP A 77 3.07 5.19 -5.02
C ASP A 77 3.10 3.93 -5.89
N VAL A 78 2.49 2.87 -5.40
CA VAL A 78 2.39 1.57 -6.06
C VAL A 78 0.98 1.43 -6.59
N LEU A 79 0.83 1.60 -7.89
CA LEU A 79 -0.41 1.33 -8.61
C LEU A 79 -0.29 0.04 -9.43
N MET A 80 -1.23 -0.87 -9.22
CA MET A 80 -1.47 -2.06 -10.03
C MET A 80 -2.39 -1.69 -11.18
N ARG A 81 -1.92 -1.84 -12.42
CA ARG A 81 -2.79 -1.64 -13.60
C ARG A 81 -3.72 -2.84 -13.83
N ASP A 82 -3.27 -4.04 -13.44
CA ASP A 82 -3.95 -5.29 -13.73
C ASP A 82 -4.15 -6.13 -12.45
N GLY A 83 -5.35 -6.00 -11.87
CA GLY A 83 -5.79 -6.76 -10.70
C GLY A 83 -5.41 -6.11 -9.36
N MET A 84 -5.59 -6.88 -8.29
CA MET A 84 -5.32 -6.44 -6.92
C MET A 84 -4.05 -7.10 -6.39
N MET A 85 -3.43 -6.46 -5.40
CA MET A 85 -2.35 -6.99 -4.58
C MET A 85 -2.85 -7.32 -3.17
N GLU A 86 -2.33 -8.40 -2.58
CA GLU A 86 -2.48 -8.66 -1.15
C GLU A 86 -1.56 -7.71 -0.37
N LEU A 87 -2.13 -6.96 0.56
CA LEU A 87 -1.40 -6.09 1.49
C LEU A 87 -1.48 -6.68 2.90
N ILE A 88 -0.33 -6.84 3.53
CA ILE A 88 -0.19 -7.27 4.92
C ILE A 88 0.66 -6.23 5.64
N ILE A 89 0.13 -5.60 6.68
CA ILE A 89 0.86 -4.69 7.57
C ILE A 89 0.88 -5.32 8.94
N GLU A 90 2.05 -5.69 9.43
CA GLU A 90 2.21 -6.24 10.77
C GLU A 90 2.34 -5.09 11.76
N GLY A 91 1.31 -4.90 12.58
CA GLY A 91 1.30 -3.91 13.65
C GLY A 91 1.80 -4.48 14.98
N PRO A 92 1.89 -3.65 16.04
CA PRO A 92 2.40 -4.07 17.34
C PRO A 92 1.60 -5.19 18.02
N THR A 93 0.28 -5.22 17.85
CA THR A 93 -0.61 -6.17 18.53
C THR A 93 -1.51 -6.96 17.57
N GLY A 94 -1.37 -6.75 16.26
CA GLY A 94 -2.19 -7.43 15.26
C GLY A 94 -1.71 -7.15 13.83
N THR A 95 -2.51 -7.55 12.85
CA THR A 95 -2.16 -7.42 11.42
C THR A 95 -3.29 -6.76 10.66
N VAL A 96 -2.97 -5.79 9.80
CA VAL A 96 -3.91 -5.24 8.81
C VAL A 96 -3.75 -6.04 7.52
N ARG A 97 -4.84 -6.59 7.00
CA ARG A 97 -4.85 -7.40 5.77
C ARG A 97 -5.90 -6.86 4.81
N ALA A 98 -5.50 -6.55 3.59
CA ALA A 98 -6.37 -5.98 2.56
C ALA A 98 -6.02 -6.49 1.17
N HIS A 99 -7.00 -6.42 0.26
CA HIS A 99 -6.77 -6.54 -1.17
C HIS A 99 -6.96 -5.15 -1.79
N THR A 100 -5.93 -4.63 -2.46
CA THR A 100 -5.94 -3.27 -2.99
C THR A 100 -5.23 -3.21 -4.33
N ASP A 101 -5.61 -2.29 -5.19
CA ASP A 101 -4.91 -1.99 -6.44
C ASP A 101 -3.89 -0.85 -6.27
N ARG A 102 -3.99 -0.08 -5.19
CA ARG A 102 -3.15 1.09 -4.97
C ARG A 102 -2.67 1.19 -3.52
N LEU A 103 -1.37 1.41 -3.37
CA LEU A 103 -0.71 1.60 -2.09
C LEU A 103 0.14 2.87 -2.17
N ARG A 104 -0.14 3.83 -1.30
CA ARG A 104 0.55 5.12 -1.24
C ARG A 104 1.18 5.31 0.12
N PHE A 105 2.43 5.77 0.13
CA PHE A 105 3.17 6.06 1.34
C PHE A 105 3.34 7.56 1.48
N ASN A 106 2.84 8.12 2.57
CA ASN A 106 3.01 9.53 2.89
C ASN A 106 4.05 9.64 4.03
N GLY A 107 5.04 10.50 3.83
CA GLY A 107 6.01 10.87 4.86
C GLY A 107 6.26 12.36 4.81
N MET A 108 6.55 13.00 5.94
CA MET A 108 7.14 14.33 5.90
C MET A 108 8.45 14.23 5.12
N ASN A 109 8.61 15.10 4.12
CA ASN A 109 9.61 15.00 3.05
C ASN A 109 11.07 14.83 3.52
N ASN A 110 11.37 15.00 4.81
CA ASN A 110 12.73 14.91 5.37
C ASN A 110 12.86 14.03 6.63
N GLY A 111 11.77 13.38 7.10
CA GLY A 111 11.83 12.51 8.29
C GLY A 111 12.42 11.13 7.99
N PRO A 112 12.89 10.38 9.01
CA PRO A 112 13.35 9.01 8.84
C PRO A 112 12.19 8.02 8.60
N ASP A 113 10.96 8.40 8.94
CA ASP A 113 9.79 7.51 8.95
C ASP A 113 8.69 7.97 7.99
N PHE A 114 7.88 7.01 7.55
CA PHE A 114 6.58 7.30 6.96
C PHE A 114 5.58 7.65 8.04
N SER A 115 4.83 8.74 7.83
CA SER A 115 3.77 9.15 8.76
C SER A 115 2.49 8.35 8.55
N GLN A 116 2.27 7.83 7.34
CA GLN A 116 1.01 7.18 6.98
C GLN A 116 1.18 6.24 5.79
N VAL A 117 0.60 5.05 5.89
CA VAL A 117 0.35 4.13 4.78
C VAL A 117 -1.11 4.30 4.37
N THR A 118 -1.38 4.49 3.07
CA THR A 118 -2.73 4.64 2.54
C THR A 118 -2.99 3.58 1.49
N TYR A 119 -4.09 2.85 1.60
CA TYR A 119 -4.54 1.90 0.59
C TYR A 119 -6.02 2.10 0.27
N PHE A 120 -6.45 1.55 -0.86
CA PHE A 120 -7.79 1.78 -1.40
C PHE A 120 -8.55 0.46 -1.48
N LEU A 121 -9.71 0.41 -0.84
CA LEU A 121 -10.66 -0.68 -1.00
C LEU A 121 -11.73 -0.23 -1.99
N THR A 122 -12.08 -1.10 -2.94
CA THR A 122 -13.10 -0.83 -3.94
C THR A 122 -14.28 -1.78 -3.76
N ALA A 123 -15.48 -1.25 -3.91
CA ALA A 123 -16.72 -2.01 -3.86
C ALA A 123 -17.54 -1.70 -5.12
N ARG A 124 -18.20 -2.71 -5.69
CA ARG A 124 -19.03 -2.56 -6.90
C ARG A 124 -20.52 -2.43 -6.60
N SER A 125 -20.88 -2.51 -5.33
CA SER A 125 -22.25 -2.41 -4.86
C SER A 125 -22.26 -1.80 -3.46
N LEU A 126 -23.43 -1.27 -3.07
CA LEU A 126 -23.66 -0.83 -1.70
C LEU A 126 -23.45 -1.98 -0.71
N GLU A 127 -23.93 -3.19 -1.05
CA GLU A 127 -23.76 -4.38 -0.21
C GLU A 127 -22.27 -4.67 0.06
N ASP A 128 -21.44 -4.74 -0.99
CA ASP A 128 -19.99 -4.94 -0.87
C ASP A 128 -19.35 -3.83 -0.03
N PHE A 129 -19.77 -2.58 -0.22
CA PHE A 129 -19.23 -1.43 0.50
C PHE A 129 -19.53 -1.54 2.01
N THR A 130 -20.77 -1.85 2.38
CA THR A 130 -21.16 -2.04 3.78
C THR A 130 -20.50 -3.26 4.40
N ALA A 131 -20.29 -4.33 3.63
CA ALA A 131 -19.56 -5.51 4.08
C ALA A 131 -18.10 -5.17 4.42
N LEU A 132 -17.40 -4.41 3.57
CA LEU A 132 -16.04 -3.92 3.85
C LEU A 132 -15.98 -3.05 5.11
N LEU A 133 -17.01 -2.23 5.35
CA LEU A 133 -17.06 -1.37 6.53
C LEU A 133 -17.23 -2.18 7.82
N ARG A 134 -18.19 -3.09 7.85
CA ARG A 134 -18.47 -3.95 9.01
C ARG A 134 -17.31 -4.88 9.33
N ASP A 135 -16.67 -5.40 8.30
CA ASP A 135 -15.46 -6.21 8.45
C ASP A 135 -14.28 -5.37 8.98
N GLY A 136 -14.15 -4.09 8.59
CA GLY A 136 -13.19 -3.16 9.20
C GLY A 136 -13.48 -2.88 10.69
N VAL A 137 -14.75 -2.73 11.05
CA VAL A 137 -15.23 -2.59 12.44
C VAL A 137 -14.80 -3.80 13.28
N ASP A 138 -15.11 -5.00 12.83
CA ASP A 138 -14.79 -6.24 13.54
C ASP A 138 -13.27 -6.44 13.67
N ARG A 139 -12.53 -6.31 12.55
CA ARG A 139 -11.09 -6.62 12.51
C ARG A 139 -10.23 -5.58 13.21
N TYR A 140 -10.56 -4.30 13.10
CA TYR A 140 -9.69 -3.21 13.53
C TYR A 140 -10.21 -2.45 14.76
N GLY A 141 -11.40 -2.79 15.25
CA GLY A 141 -12.01 -2.15 16.42
C GLY A 141 -12.45 -0.71 16.13
N ILE A 142 -12.86 -0.43 14.90
CA ILE A 142 -13.47 0.85 14.53
C ILE A 142 -14.82 0.97 15.26
N PRO A 143 -15.21 2.14 15.82
CA PRO A 143 -16.49 2.29 16.52
C PRO A 143 -17.70 1.94 15.64
N GLY A 144 -18.31 0.79 15.93
CA GLY A 144 -19.40 0.23 15.11
C GLY A 144 -20.64 1.11 15.03
N GLU A 145 -20.98 1.85 16.10
CA GLU A 145 -22.14 2.74 16.10
C GLU A 145 -22.03 3.85 15.04
N SER A 146 -20.85 4.45 14.90
CA SER A 146 -20.59 5.48 13.88
C SER A 146 -20.66 4.90 12.47
N ALA A 147 -20.14 3.68 12.27
CA ALA A 147 -20.21 2.97 11.00
C ALA A 147 -21.66 2.62 10.60
N GLU A 148 -22.43 2.04 11.52
CA GLU A 148 -23.82 1.63 11.26
C GLU A 148 -24.73 2.84 11.02
N ARG A 149 -24.57 3.93 11.78
CA ARG A 149 -25.32 5.17 11.54
C ARG A 149 -25.07 5.72 10.14
N TRP A 150 -23.82 5.67 9.68
CA TRP A 150 -23.48 6.10 8.33
C TRP A 150 -24.06 5.14 7.27
N ILE A 151 -23.99 3.83 7.49
CA ILE A 151 -24.62 2.81 6.63
C ILE A 151 -26.13 3.06 6.50
N GLU A 152 -26.83 3.27 7.61
CA GLU A 152 -28.26 3.57 7.63
C GLU A 152 -28.57 4.82 6.80
N SER A 153 -27.77 5.87 6.97
CA SER A 153 -27.92 7.12 6.21
C SER A 153 -27.82 6.89 4.70
N ILE A 154 -26.76 6.24 4.22
CA ILE A 154 -26.60 6.01 2.76
C ILE A 154 -27.58 4.97 2.22
N SER A 155 -28.02 4.01 3.03
CA SER A 155 -29.00 3.00 2.61
C SER A 155 -30.39 3.60 2.42
N SER A 156 -30.70 4.69 3.14
CA SER A 156 -31.97 5.41 2.99
C SER A 156 -32.04 6.23 1.69
N ARG A 157 -30.88 6.59 1.12
CA ARG A 157 -30.72 7.43 -0.08
C ARG A 157 -29.55 6.91 -0.92
N PRO A 158 -29.67 5.71 -1.53
CA PRO A 158 -28.57 5.03 -2.18
C PRO A 158 -28.04 5.75 -3.43
N GLU A 159 -28.80 6.66 -4.01
CA GLU A 159 -28.40 7.51 -5.14
C GLU A 159 -27.55 8.72 -4.74
N ASP A 160 -27.56 9.10 -3.46
CA ASP A 160 -26.85 10.28 -2.97
C ASP A 160 -25.33 10.05 -2.86
N LYS A 161 -24.61 11.16 -2.76
CA LYS A 161 -23.18 11.16 -2.43
C LYS A 161 -22.99 11.26 -0.91
N GLY A 162 -22.05 10.48 -0.37
CA GLY A 162 -21.64 10.52 1.02
C GLY A 162 -20.11 10.53 1.15
N ASP A 163 -19.59 11.50 1.89
CA ASP A 163 -18.17 11.59 2.27
C ASP A 163 -18.09 11.65 3.80
N PHE A 164 -17.40 10.70 4.44
CA PHE A 164 -17.28 10.66 5.90
C PHE A 164 -16.05 9.90 6.37
N ALA A 165 -15.33 10.42 7.36
CA ALA A 165 -14.23 9.70 7.99
C ALA A 165 -14.69 9.11 9.33
N LEU A 166 -14.54 7.80 9.51
CA LEU A 166 -14.80 7.15 10.78
C LEU A 166 -13.74 7.49 11.83
N GLU A 167 -14.10 7.33 13.10
CA GLU A 167 -13.13 7.35 14.19
C GLU A 167 -12.14 6.19 14.04
N PRO A 168 -10.87 6.34 14.49
CA PRO A 168 -9.86 5.31 14.32
C PRO A 168 -10.19 4.02 15.08
N GLY A 169 -9.98 2.87 14.43
CA GLY A 169 -9.83 1.57 15.10
C GLY A 169 -8.38 1.36 15.53
N THR A 170 -8.17 0.75 16.70
CA THR A 170 -6.83 0.63 17.31
C THR A 170 -6.43 -0.79 17.70
N SER A 171 -7.23 -1.82 17.36
CA SER A 171 -7.01 -3.20 17.80
C SER A 171 -5.68 -3.81 17.35
N THR A 172 -5.06 -3.29 16.29
CA THR A 172 -3.77 -3.77 15.75
C THR A 172 -2.55 -3.09 16.39
N GLY A 173 -2.75 -2.12 17.29
CA GLY A 173 -1.69 -1.27 17.84
C GLY A 173 -1.28 -0.15 16.88
N LEU A 174 -2.05 0.06 15.81
CA LEU A 174 -1.95 1.13 14.84
C LEU A 174 -3.28 1.88 14.78
N ASP A 175 -3.26 3.15 14.39
CA ASP A 175 -4.48 3.90 14.07
C ASP A 175 -4.94 3.51 12.66
N VAL A 176 -6.12 2.89 12.54
CA VAL A 176 -6.75 2.51 11.26
C VAL A 176 -8.00 3.34 11.05
N ILE A 177 -7.97 4.23 10.07
CA ILE A 177 -9.06 5.18 9.77
C ILE A 177 -9.64 4.87 8.40
N TYR A 178 -10.96 4.72 8.34
CA TYR A 178 -11.70 4.53 7.11
C TYR A 178 -12.32 5.87 6.68
N ASP A 179 -11.84 6.43 5.56
CA ASP A 179 -12.45 7.57 4.88
C ASP A 179 -13.35 7.03 3.75
N LEU A 180 -14.65 7.20 3.94
CA LEU A 180 -15.73 6.64 3.15
C LEU A 180 -16.06 7.60 2.00
N ARG A 181 -15.91 7.12 0.76
CA ARG A 181 -16.25 7.84 -0.47
C ARG A 181 -17.31 7.05 -1.21
N TYR A 182 -18.56 7.44 -0.99
CA TYR A 182 -19.73 6.88 -1.64
C TYR A 182 -20.35 7.88 -2.60
N ASP A 183 -20.68 7.43 -3.80
CA ASP A 183 -21.38 8.17 -4.83
C ASP A 183 -22.31 7.20 -5.56
N GLY A 184 -23.61 7.24 -5.22
CA GLY A 184 -24.63 6.36 -5.79
C GLY A 184 -24.77 6.42 -7.31
N THR A 185 -24.19 7.44 -7.94
CA THR A 185 -24.16 7.58 -9.41
C THR A 185 -23.01 6.83 -10.08
N LYS A 186 -22.12 6.19 -9.31
CA LYS A 186 -20.94 5.46 -9.79
C LYS A 186 -21.10 3.94 -9.63
N ASP A 187 -20.48 3.21 -10.53
CA ASP A 187 -20.39 1.75 -10.46
C ASP A 187 -19.36 1.24 -9.45
N VAL A 188 -18.45 2.11 -8.99
CA VAL A 188 -17.38 1.77 -8.06
C VAL A 188 -17.34 2.79 -6.93
N GLN A 189 -17.42 2.26 -5.72
CA GLN A 189 -17.34 2.98 -4.46
C GLN A 189 -15.96 2.74 -3.83
N VAL A 190 -15.44 3.71 -3.09
CA VAL A 190 -14.07 3.66 -2.58
C VAL A 190 -14.03 3.93 -1.08
N ILE A 191 -13.30 3.08 -0.35
CA ILE A 191 -12.89 3.36 1.02
C ILE A 191 -11.40 3.62 0.99
N ILE A 192 -11.00 4.81 1.39
CA ILE A 192 -9.60 5.17 1.56
C ILE A 192 -9.22 4.82 2.98
N VAL A 193 -8.32 3.85 3.14
CA VAL A 193 -7.87 3.42 4.47
C VAL A 193 -6.54 4.05 4.77
N HIS A 194 -6.47 4.76 5.88
CA HIS A 194 -5.26 5.34 6.42
C HIS A 194 -4.78 4.51 7.61
N VAL A 195 -3.52 4.10 7.56
CA VAL A 195 -2.85 3.41 8.65
C VAL A 195 -1.71 4.30 9.14
N THR A 196 -1.79 4.73 10.40
CA THR A 196 -0.76 5.53 11.04
C THR A 196 -0.28 4.88 12.33
N ARG A 197 0.85 5.35 12.84
CA ARG A 197 1.29 5.01 14.20
C ARG A 197 0.20 5.42 15.20
N LEU A 198 -0.03 4.59 16.21
CA LEU A 198 -0.88 4.97 17.34
C LEU A 198 -0.21 6.14 18.07
N THR A 199 -0.69 7.35 17.83
CA THR A 199 -0.26 8.50 18.64
C THR A 199 -1.07 8.46 19.93
N GLY A 200 -0.39 8.32 21.07
CA GLY A 200 -1.04 8.41 22.39
C GLY A 200 -2.02 9.58 22.40
N SER A 201 -3.27 9.27 22.71
CA SER A 201 -4.46 10.06 22.45
C SER A 201 -4.31 11.51 22.92
N ASP A 202 -4.02 12.44 22.02
CA ASP A 202 -4.31 13.86 22.23
C ASP A 202 -5.40 14.30 21.25
N PRO A 203 -6.68 14.33 21.69
CA PRO A 203 -7.84 14.63 20.83
C PRO A 203 -7.79 16.04 20.22
N LYS A 204 -6.84 16.90 20.62
CA LYS A 204 -6.69 18.26 20.08
C LYS A 204 -6.06 18.32 18.69
N LEU A 205 -5.33 17.30 18.24
CA LEU A 205 -4.71 17.31 16.90
C LEU A 205 -5.66 16.86 15.78
N GLN A 206 -6.71 16.08 16.09
CA GLN A 206 -7.70 15.68 15.08
C GLN A 206 -8.62 16.85 14.67
N GLN A 207 -8.97 17.76 15.59
CA GLN A 207 -9.85 18.90 15.25
C GLN A 207 -9.20 19.96 14.34
N ALA A 208 -7.86 19.96 14.23
CA ALA A 208 -7.16 20.90 13.35
C ALA A 208 -7.18 20.49 11.86
N GLN A 209 -7.50 19.23 11.54
CA GLN A 209 -7.59 18.75 10.15
C GLN A 209 -9.03 18.72 9.61
N THR A 210 -10.04 18.67 10.47
CA THR A 210 -11.47 18.65 10.05
C THR A 210 -12.06 20.05 9.78
N ARG A 211 -11.35 21.13 10.14
CA ARG A 211 -11.93 22.48 10.15
C ARG A 211 -12.02 23.21 8.80
N THR A 212 -11.81 22.53 7.68
CA THR A 212 -11.96 23.14 6.34
C THR A 212 -13.23 22.71 5.60
N VAL A 213 -14.03 21.76 6.11
CA VAL A 213 -15.25 21.34 5.42
C VAL A 213 -16.43 21.21 6.39
N THR A 214 -16.82 22.34 6.98
CA THR A 214 -18.16 22.48 7.57
C THR A 214 -18.66 23.90 7.33
N HIS A 215 -19.03 24.15 6.09
CA HIS A 215 -19.98 25.19 5.73
C HIS A 215 -20.70 24.66 4.51
N LEU A 216 -21.77 23.90 4.72
CA LEU A 216 -22.84 23.61 3.74
C LEU A 216 -23.88 22.63 4.32
N PHE A 217 -24.30 22.80 5.58
CA PHE A 217 -25.52 22.13 6.09
C PHE A 217 -26.11 22.90 7.26
N GLU A 218 -26.42 24.19 7.07
CA GLU A 218 -27.44 24.91 7.85
C GLU A 218 -28.02 26.00 6.94
N ASP A 219 -29.21 25.76 6.40
CA ASP A 219 -30.26 26.76 6.12
C ASP A 219 -31.48 26.00 5.53
N GLU A 220 -32.40 25.60 6.41
CA GLU A 220 -33.84 25.68 6.14
C GLU A 220 -34.39 26.81 7.02
#